data_AF-A0A916J6L3-F1
#
_entry.id   AF-A0A916J6L3-F1
#
_cell.length_a   1.000
_cell.length_b   1.000
_cell.length_c   1.000
_cell.angle_alpha   90.00
_cell.angle_beta   90.00
_cell.angle_gamma   90.00
#
_symmetry.space_group_name_H-M   'P 1'
#
loop_
_entity.id
_entity.type
_entity.pdbx_description
1 polymer ?
#
loop_
_entity_poly.entity_id
_entity_poly.type
_entity_poly.pdbx_seq_one_letter_code
_entity_poly.pdbx_strand_id
1 'polypeptide(L)'
;MNLSKTEREQLTKMTRSRTIGAAYVRRAKLILMLEDGASRDTIMESLGCDSRFIARWLSRFADERLAGMYARHPGRASKQPVAKLEARVLNMTLKKKPKDGSTHWSSRKLAAELGDVSFATVQRIWRKHGVRPHRLDIHMVSNDPDFETKAADVIGLYLNPPAHAAVFCVDEKTAIQTLDRKDRQLPQSPAASASPAEPGLVMTQAQHELRVVAPFRLDLTVSALRRLSTNMVDVLTPEREYVRVLGGAHAPVFVRVKQSGPEVLTVVLDGDAGDCAQVLPLIRRMLGVDCDLTHFNRAAKRISWLAPLADRMRGVKPPRYPTLWEACVNAIVFQQVSLFAASAIMRRLLIALAEPFEHQGLTLYKFPGVERVLEGNGDIARAVGLSANKCATLRRVGEALASGALHEEMLEERASPDAAALLRQIKGIGPWTATVILLRGLGRLDVFPMNDSSVARNLTLVSQAMSVDVAATLNTLGAQRGMLYYHLLLARLEARGEAGRPSGPPA
;
A
#
# COMPACT_ATOMS: atom_id res chain seq x y z
N MET A 1 -33.75 35.94 -25.77
CA MET A 1 -32.89 35.80 -24.57
C MET A 1 -31.63 36.60 -24.86
N ASN A 2 -31.22 37.52 -23.98
CA ASN A 2 -30.12 38.43 -24.29
C ASN A 2 -28.84 37.98 -23.56
N LEU A 3 -27.77 37.73 -24.29
CA LEU A 3 -26.44 37.49 -23.73
C LEU A 3 -25.67 38.80 -23.63
N SER A 4 -24.85 38.95 -22.60
CA SER A 4 -23.83 39.99 -22.58
C SER A 4 -22.74 39.66 -23.61
N LYS A 5 -21.99 40.69 -24.03
CA LYS A 5 -20.86 40.54 -24.95
C LYS A 5 -19.86 39.48 -24.47
N THR A 6 -19.54 39.49 -23.17
CA THR A 6 -18.63 38.54 -22.53
C THR A 6 -19.16 37.11 -22.54
N GLU A 7 -20.46 36.92 -22.32
CA GLU A 7 -21.07 35.58 -22.34
C GLU A 7 -21.10 34.99 -23.74
N ARG A 8 -21.43 35.81 -24.75
CA ARG A 8 -21.43 35.40 -26.15
C ARG A 8 -20.03 35.01 -26.63
N GLU A 9 -19.02 35.80 -26.25
CA GLU A 9 -17.60 35.50 -26.52
C GLU A 9 -17.16 34.17 -25.87
N GLN A 10 -17.50 33.95 -24.60
CA GLN A 10 -17.13 32.71 -23.90
C GLN A 10 -17.83 31.49 -24.47
N LEU A 11 -19.12 31.57 -24.80
CA LEU A 11 -19.85 30.47 -25.42
C LEU A 11 -19.31 30.15 -26.81
N THR A 12 -18.95 31.16 -27.59
CA THR A 12 -18.33 30.98 -28.92
C THR A 12 -16.93 30.37 -28.80
N LYS A 13 -16.15 30.74 -27.76
CA LYS A 13 -14.88 30.08 -27.46
C LYS A 13 -15.08 28.61 -27.09
N MET A 14 -16.13 28.29 -26.35
CA MET A 14 -16.48 26.90 -26.00
C MET A 14 -16.85 26.08 -27.24
N THR A 15 -17.58 26.64 -28.21
CA THR A 15 -17.95 25.88 -29.42
C THR A 15 -16.75 25.53 -30.31
N ARG A 16 -15.69 26.33 -30.26
CA ARG A 16 -14.44 26.15 -31.04
C ARG A 16 -13.35 25.35 -30.30
N SER A 17 -13.54 25.04 -29.03
CA SER A 17 -12.52 24.38 -28.22
C SER A 17 -12.40 22.88 -28.53
N ARG A 18 -11.15 22.40 -28.65
CA ARG A 18 -10.81 20.98 -28.86
C ARG A 18 -10.54 20.21 -27.55
N THR A 19 -10.46 20.91 -26.41
CA THR A 19 -10.05 20.32 -25.12
C THR A 19 -11.22 20.10 -24.15
N ILE A 20 -12.37 20.76 -24.37
CA ILE A 20 -13.54 20.59 -23.49
C ILE A 20 -14.44 19.45 -23.97
N GLY A 21 -15.12 18.78 -23.03
CA GLY A 21 -15.99 17.65 -23.36
C GLY A 21 -17.14 18.03 -24.30
N ALA A 22 -17.48 17.14 -25.24
CA ALA A 22 -18.50 17.35 -26.27
C ALA A 22 -19.88 17.76 -25.72
N ALA A 23 -20.22 17.35 -24.49
CA ALA A 23 -21.45 17.75 -23.83
C ALA A 23 -21.51 19.26 -23.52
N TYR A 24 -20.38 19.90 -23.22
CA TYR A 24 -20.29 21.33 -22.95
C TYR A 24 -20.37 22.15 -24.24
N VAL A 25 -19.70 21.68 -25.29
CA VAL A 25 -19.80 22.24 -26.65
C VAL A 25 -21.27 22.25 -27.12
N ARG A 26 -21.97 21.13 -26.92
CA ARG A 26 -23.37 20.98 -27.31
C ARG A 26 -24.32 21.92 -26.56
N ARG A 27 -24.07 22.19 -25.28
CA ARG A 27 -24.84 23.17 -24.47
C ARG A 27 -24.54 24.61 -24.90
N ALA A 28 -23.28 24.92 -25.20
CA ALA A 28 -22.90 26.25 -25.68
C ALA A 28 -23.56 26.57 -27.03
N LYS A 29 -23.59 25.60 -27.95
CA LYS A 29 -24.32 25.72 -29.23
C LYS A 29 -25.81 25.97 -29.02
N LEU A 30 -26.45 25.26 -28.08
CA LEU A 30 -27.86 25.46 -27.75
C LEU A 30 -28.16 26.92 -27.35
N ILE A 31 -27.38 27.50 -26.45
CA ILE A 31 -27.64 28.86 -25.95
C ILE A 31 -27.42 29.91 -27.04
N LEU A 32 -26.38 29.75 -27.87
CA LEU A 32 -26.15 30.64 -29.02
C LEU A 32 -27.29 30.55 -30.05
N MET A 33 -27.74 29.34 -30.39
CA MET A 33 -28.88 29.17 -31.32
C MET A 33 -30.18 29.78 -30.78
N LEU A 34 -30.40 29.72 -29.46
CA LEU A 34 -31.57 30.35 -28.82
C LEU A 34 -31.47 31.88 -28.79
N GLU A 35 -30.26 32.44 -28.67
CA GLU A 35 -30.03 33.88 -28.81
C GLU A 35 -30.24 34.33 -30.27
N ASP A 36 -29.73 33.56 -31.23
CA ASP A 36 -29.82 33.83 -32.67
C ASP A 36 -31.25 33.61 -33.23
N GLY A 37 -32.23 33.27 -32.38
CA GLY A 37 -33.65 33.16 -32.75
C GLY A 37 -34.05 31.86 -33.43
N ALA A 38 -33.21 30.81 -33.37
CA ALA A 38 -33.53 29.52 -33.98
C ALA A 38 -34.79 28.87 -33.36
N SER A 39 -35.60 28.24 -34.20
CA SER A 39 -36.78 27.51 -33.74
C SER A 39 -36.39 26.28 -32.91
N ARG A 40 -37.28 25.82 -32.02
CA ARG A 40 -37.04 24.62 -31.20
C ARG A 40 -36.81 23.38 -32.06
N ASP A 41 -37.52 23.25 -33.17
CA ASP A 41 -37.39 22.11 -34.08
C ASP A 41 -36.03 22.09 -34.76
N THR A 42 -35.58 23.24 -35.26
CA THR A 42 -34.23 23.42 -35.85
C THR A 42 -33.12 23.08 -34.85
N ILE A 43 -33.28 23.46 -33.58
CA ILE A 43 -32.33 23.15 -32.51
C ILE A 43 -32.30 21.64 -32.21
N MET A 44 -33.47 21.00 -32.14
CA MET A 44 -33.58 19.56 -31.89
C MET A 44 -32.91 18.75 -32.99
N GLU A 45 -33.10 19.14 -34.26
CA GLU A 45 -32.47 18.50 -35.41
C GLU A 45 -30.94 18.74 -35.43
N SER A 46 -30.50 19.99 -35.35
CA SER A 46 -29.08 20.36 -35.43
C SER A 46 -28.23 19.79 -34.28
N LEU A 47 -28.80 19.71 -33.08
CA LEU A 47 -28.10 19.19 -31.91
C LEU A 47 -28.48 17.74 -31.59
N GLY A 48 -29.39 17.09 -32.30
CA GLY A 48 -29.90 15.74 -32.02
C GLY A 48 -30.48 15.57 -30.62
N CYS A 49 -31.22 16.57 -30.11
CA CYS A 49 -31.73 16.63 -28.73
C CYS A 49 -33.26 16.68 -28.67
N ASP A 50 -33.83 16.53 -27.46
CA ASP A 50 -35.28 16.61 -27.23
C ASP A 50 -35.69 17.94 -26.56
N SER A 51 -37.00 18.24 -26.56
CA SER A 51 -37.54 19.47 -25.97
C SER A 51 -37.21 19.59 -24.46
N ARG A 52 -37.11 18.46 -23.74
CA ARG A 52 -36.71 18.43 -22.32
C ARG A 52 -35.27 18.88 -22.12
N PHE A 53 -34.38 18.54 -23.04
CA PHE A 53 -33.00 18.99 -23.05
C PHE A 53 -32.94 20.51 -23.21
N ILE A 54 -33.68 21.08 -24.15
CA ILE A 54 -33.77 22.52 -24.39
C ILE A 54 -34.29 23.23 -23.13
N ALA A 55 -35.44 22.80 -22.60
CA ALA A 55 -36.05 23.40 -21.42
C ALA A 55 -35.13 23.38 -20.19
N ARG A 56 -34.46 22.25 -19.94
CA ARG A 56 -33.54 22.08 -18.80
C ARG A 56 -32.36 23.03 -18.85
N TRP A 57 -31.72 23.19 -20.00
CA TRP A 57 -30.52 24.02 -20.12
C TRP A 57 -30.86 25.50 -20.27
N LEU A 58 -32.01 25.83 -20.86
CA LEU A 58 -32.53 27.20 -20.89
C LEU A 58 -32.87 27.68 -19.47
N SER A 59 -33.60 26.90 -18.68
CA SER A 59 -33.90 27.23 -17.28
C SER A 59 -32.61 27.42 -16.47
N ARG A 60 -31.66 26.47 -16.58
CA ARG A 60 -30.38 26.59 -15.86
C ARG A 60 -29.53 27.79 -16.25
N PHE A 61 -29.51 28.14 -17.54
CA PHE A 61 -28.78 29.34 -17.97
C PHE A 61 -29.50 30.60 -17.50
N ALA A 62 -30.84 30.62 -17.48
CA ALA A 62 -31.59 31.74 -16.95
C ALA A 62 -31.26 31.99 -15.47
N ASP A 63 -31.13 30.92 -14.68
CA ASP A 63 -30.88 31.00 -13.24
C ASP A 63 -29.41 31.28 -12.88
N GLU A 64 -28.45 30.64 -13.58
CA GLU A 64 -27.04 30.60 -13.17
C GLU A 64 -26.06 31.08 -14.25
N ARG A 65 -26.56 31.58 -15.38
CA ARG A 65 -25.77 32.05 -16.55
C ARG A 65 -24.71 31.00 -16.96
N LEU A 66 -23.47 31.43 -17.20
CA LEU A 66 -22.35 30.56 -17.60
C LEU A 66 -22.03 29.46 -16.59
N ALA A 67 -22.24 29.70 -15.29
CA ALA A 67 -22.00 28.69 -14.26
C ALA A 67 -22.96 27.49 -14.40
N GLY A 68 -24.19 27.75 -14.84
CA GLY A 68 -25.22 26.74 -15.11
C GLY A 68 -24.89 25.81 -16.28
N MET A 69 -23.86 26.09 -17.07
CA MET A 69 -23.40 25.23 -18.19
C MET A 69 -22.54 24.06 -17.72
N TYR A 70 -22.00 24.12 -16.50
CA TYR A 70 -21.18 23.05 -15.93
C TYR A 70 -22.04 21.98 -15.25
N ALA A 71 -21.64 20.71 -15.37
CA ALA A 71 -22.41 19.63 -14.74
C ALA A 71 -22.19 19.64 -13.23
N ARG A 72 -23.22 19.99 -12.46
CA ARG A 72 -23.33 19.55 -11.06
C ARG A 72 -23.68 18.06 -11.09
N HIS A 73 -22.93 17.21 -10.40
CA HIS A 73 -23.31 15.81 -10.14
C HIS A 73 -23.92 15.68 -8.72
N PRO A 74 -25.13 16.20 -8.44
CA PRO A 74 -25.86 15.77 -7.26
C PRO A 74 -26.38 14.37 -7.56
N GLY A 75 -25.82 13.36 -6.89
CA GLY A 75 -26.33 12.00 -6.97
C GLY A 75 -27.83 11.99 -6.64
N ARG A 76 -28.64 11.38 -7.51
CA ARG A 76 -30.08 11.22 -7.28
C ARG A 76 -30.29 10.22 -6.14
N ALA A 77 -30.98 10.63 -5.08
CA ALA A 77 -31.43 9.69 -4.04
C ALA A 77 -32.39 8.65 -4.65
N SER A 78 -32.18 7.37 -4.34
CA SER A 78 -32.96 6.26 -4.86
C SER A 78 -34.39 6.26 -4.28
N LYS A 79 -35.40 6.10 -5.14
CA LYS A 79 -36.84 6.04 -4.78
C LYS A 79 -37.33 4.67 -4.27
N GLN A 80 -36.45 3.68 -4.09
CA GLN A 80 -36.83 2.36 -3.55
C GLN A 80 -36.09 2.06 -2.23
N PRO A 81 -36.71 1.29 -1.30
CA PRO A 81 -36.04 0.83 -0.08
C PRO A 81 -34.89 -0.12 -0.44
N VAL A 82 -33.70 0.48 -0.62
CA VAL A 82 -32.48 -0.19 -1.13
C VAL A 82 -32.12 -1.41 -0.28
N ALA A 83 -32.34 -1.35 1.04
CA ALA A 83 -32.04 -2.44 1.95
C ALA A 83 -32.85 -3.73 1.66
N LYS A 84 -34.15 -3.60 1.34
CA LYS A 84 -35.01 -4.77 1.06
C LYS A 84 -34.62 -5.44 -0.26
N LEU A 85 -34.29 -4.63 -1.27
CA LEU A 85 -33.78 -5.12 -2.55
C LEU A 85 -32.42 -5.80 -2.40
N GLU A 86 -31.49 -5.20 -1.65
CA GLU A 86 -30.18 -5.77 -1.36
C GLU A 86 -30.30 -7.12 -0.63
N ALA A 87 -31.12 -7.20 0.42
CA ALA A 87 -31.36 -8.43 1.16
C ALA A 87 -31.94 -9.53 0.26
N ARG A 88 -32.89 -9.21 -0.61
CA ARG A 88 -33.51 -10.17 -1.55
C ARG A 88 -32.48 -10.72 -2.54
N VAL A 89 -31.64 -9.86 -3.12
CA VAL A 89 -30.57 -10.26 -4.06
C VAL A 89 -29.54 -11.14 -3.36
N LEU A 90 -29.10 -10.78 -2.15
CA LEU A 90 -28.13 -11.57 -1.39
C LEU A 90 -28.67 -12.95 -1.00
N ASN A 91 -29.91 -13.00 -0.49
CA ASN A 91 -30.55 -14.26 -0.11
C ASN A 91 -30.68 -15.21 -1.31
N MET A 92 -31.16 -14.71 -2.45
CA MET A 92 -31.25 -15.51 -3.68
C MET A 92 -29.88 -15.99 -4.16
N THR A 93 -28.85 -15.14 -4.05
CA THR A 93 -27.49 -15.49 -4.48
C THR A 93 -26.85 -16.56 -3.59
N LEU A 94 -27.04 -16.48 -2.27
CA LEU A 94 -26.31 -17.31 -1.30
C LEU A 94 -27.06 -18.59 -0.91
N LYS A 95 -28.40 -18.60 -0.96
CA LYS A 95 -29.21 -19.73 -0.45
C LYS A 95 -29.87 -20.57 -1.52
N LYS A 96 -29.86 -20.15 -2.79
CA LYS A 96 -30.53 -20.87 -3.88
C LYS A 96 -29.57 -21.10 -5.04
N LYS A 97 -29.80 -22.15 -5.82
CA LYS A 97 -29.07 -22.46 -7.05
C LYS A 97 -29.91 -22.10 -8.28
N PRO A 98 -29.28 -21.77 -9.42
CA PRO A 98 -29.98 -21.62 -10.69
C PRO A 98 -30.78 -22.88 -11.06
N LYS A 99 -31.99 -22.70 -11.59
CA LYS A 99 -32.88 -23.80 -12.02
C LYS A 99 -32.44 -24.49 -13.31
N ASP A 100 -31.55 -23.85 -14.07
CA ASP A 100 -31.05 -24.34 -15.36
C ASP A 100 -29.88 -25.34 -15.24
N GLY A 101 -29.66 -25.88 -14.04
CA GLY A 101 -28.57 -26.83 -13.77
C GLY A 101 -27.18 -26.19 -13.66
N SER A 102 -27.05 -24.87 -13.81
CA SER A 102 -25.74 -24.22 -13.64
C SER A 102 -25.31 -24.17 -12.17
N THR A 103 -24.01 -24.36 -11.95
CA THR A 103 -23.43 -24.48 -10.61
C THR A 103 -23.48 -23.17 -9.81
N HIS A 104 -23.57 -22.02 -10.49
CA HIS A 104 -23.50 -20.69 -9.87
C HIS A 104 -24.34 -19.65 -10.61
N TRP A 105 -24.81 -18.62 -9.89
CA TRP A 105 -25.52 -17.48 -10.48
C TRP A 105 -24.59 -16.61 -11.34
N SER A 106 -25.01 -16.33 -12.57
CA SER A 106 -24.49 -15.17 -13.31
C SER A 106 -25.35 -13.94 -13.01
N SER A 107 -24.76 -12.75 -13.07
CA SER A 107 -25.52 -11.50 -12.83
C SER A 107 -26.73 -11.31 -13.75
N ARG A 108 -26.69 -11.87 -14.97
CA ARG A 108 -27.80 -11.85 -15.93
C ARG A 108 -28.85 -12.90 -15.61
N LYS A 109 -28.44 -14.10 -15.21
CA LYS A 109 -29.36 -15.19 -14.80
C LYS A 109 -30.14 -14.82 -13.56
N LEU A 110 -29.46 -14.28 -12.54
CA LEU A 110 -30.12 -13.85 -11.32
C LEU A 110 -31.08 -12.67 -11.56
N ALA A 111 -30.73 -11.75 -12.46
CA ALA A 111 -31.62 -10.69 -12.89
C ALA A 111 -32.88 -11.22 -13.60
N ALA A 112 -32.72 -12.20 -14.49
CA ALA A 112 -33.84 -12.85 -15.17
C ALA A 112 -34.76 -13.60 -14.20
N GLU A 113 -34.20 -14.31 -13.21
CA GLU A 113 -34.98 -15.02 -12.16
C GLU A 113 -35.76 -14.05 -11.26
N LEU A 114 -35.18 -12.88 -10.95
CA LEU A 114 -35.83 -11.88 -10.11
C LEU A 114 -36.89 -11.07 -10.88
N GLY A 115 -36.75 -10.95 -12.21
CA GLY A 115 -37.73 -10.33 -13.12
C GLY A 115 -37.84 -8.79 -13.03
N ASP A 116 -37.60 -8.20 -11.87
CA ASP A 116 -37.78 -6.78 -11.58
C ASP A 116 -36.45 -6.04 -11.29
N VAL A 117 -35.29 -6.72 -11.41
CA VAL A 117 -33.96 -6.17 -11.13
C VAL A 117 -33.07 -6.27 -12.37
N SER A 118 -32.44 -5.17 -12.78
CA SER A 118 -31.45 -5.20 -13.86
C SER A 118 -30.15 -5.91 -13.42
N PHE A 119 -29.48 -6.57 -14.37
CA PHE A 119 -28.19 -7.23 -14.11
C PHE A 119 -27.12 -6.27 -13.56
N ALA A 120 -27.14 -5.00 -13.98
CA ALA A 120 -26.23 -3.97 -13.49
C ALA A 120 -26.46 -3.67 -11.99
N THR A 121 -27.72 -3.70 -11.54
CA THR A 121 -28.07 -3.56 -10.13
C THR A 121 -27.59 -4.77 -9.32
N VAL A 122 -27.76 -5.99 -9.84
CA VAL A 122 -27.23 -7.21 -9.21
C VAL A 122 -25.71 -7.13 -9.05
N GLN A 123 -24.97 -6.73 -10.11
CA GLN A 123 -23.52 -6.57 -10.04
C GLN A 123 -23.08 -5.52 -9.02
N ARG A 124 -23.79 -4.39 -8.95
CA ARG A 124 -23.50 -3.33 -7.96
C ARG A 124 -23.70 -3.84 -6.54
N ILE A 125 -24.76 -4.61 -6.28
CA ILE A 125 -25.04 -5.19 -4.96
C ILE A 125 -23.98 -6.22 -4.59
N TRP A 126 -23.60 -7.12 -5.51
CA TRP A 126 -22.50 -8.06 -5.29
C TRP A 126 -21.18 -7.38 -5.00
N ARG A 127 -20.82 -6.31 -5.74
CA ARG A 127 -19.60 -5.53 -5.47
C ARG A 127 -19.63 -4.85 -4.10
N LYS A 128 -20.77 -4.27 -3.72
CA LYS A 128 -20.97 -3.60 -2.43
C LYS A 128 -20.77 -4.58 -1.26
N HIS A 129 -21.29 -5.80 -1.39
CA HIS A 129 -21.29 -6.82 -0.33
C HIS A 129 -20.20 -7.89 -0.50
N GLY A 130 -19.28 -7.72 -1.46
CA GLY A 130 -18.16 -8.64 -1.68
C GLY A 130 -18.54 -10.02 -2.22
N VAL A 131 -19.78 -10.24 -2.66
CA VAL A 131 -20.27 -11.56 -3.12
C VAL A 131 -19.70 -11.91 -4.50
N ARG A 132 -19.11 -13.10 -4.63
CA ARG A 132 -18.49 -13.60 -5.87
C ARG A 132 -19.00 -15.01 -6.18
N PRO A 133 -20.18 -15.17 -6.80
CA PRO A 133 -20.82 -16.48 -6.93
C PRO A 133 -20.03 -17.50 -7.74
N HIS A 134 -19.14 -17.06 -8.62
CA HIS A 134 -18.28 -17.91 -9.45
C HIS A 134 -16.97 -18.31 -8.75
N ARG A 135 -16.72 -17.80 -7.54
CA ARG A 135 -15.58 -18.23 -6.72
C ARG A 135 -16.09 -19.17 -5.67
N LEU A 136 -15.60 -20.40 -5.72
CA LEU A 136 -15.69 -21.31 -4.59
C LEU A 136 -14.63 -20.86 -3.57
N ASP A 137 -15.04 -20.53 -2.35
CA ASP A 137 -14.14 -20.67 -1.21
C ASP A 137 -14.07 -22.18 -0.93
N ILE A 138 -13.15 -22.85 -1.60
CA ILE A 138 -12.81 -24.25 -1.32
C ILE A 138 -12.04 -24.28 -0.01
N HIS A 139 -12.75 -24.53 1.09
CA HIS A 139 -12.14 -25.31 2.16
C HIS A 139 -12.06 -26.74 1.63
N MET A 140 -10.85 -27.17 1.27
CA MET A 140 -10.59 -28.53 0.82
C MET A 140 -10.63 -29.44 2.05
N VAL A 141 -11.83 -29.79 2.47
CA VAL A 141 -12.04 -30.88 3.43
C VAL A 141 -12.07 -32.15 2.61
N SER A 142 -11.02 -32.96 2.72
CA SER A 142 -11.00 -34.29 2.12
C SER A 142 -11.97 -35.20 2.87
N ASN A 143 -12.72 -36.03 2.15
CA ASN A 143 -13.59 -37.05 2.73
C ASN A 143 -12.86 -38.40 2.94
N ASP A 144 -11.55 -38.43 2.69
CA ASP A 144 -10.72 -39.61 2.96
C ASP A 144 -10.53 -39.75 4.48
N PRO A 145 -11.01 -40.84 5.11
CA PRO A 145 -10.92 -41.02 6.56
C PRO A 145 -9.47 -41.08 7.07
N ASP A 146 -8.52 -41.40 6.18
CA ASP A 146 -7.09 -41.45 6.50
C ASP A 146 -6.34 -40.21 5.98
N PHE A 147 -7.06 -39.14 5.60
CA PHE A 147 -6.46 -37.96 4.96
C PHE A 147 -5.33 -37.35 5.79
N GLU A 148 -5.53 -37.18 7.10
CA GLU A 148 -4.52 -36.58 7.99
C GLU A 148 -3.25 -37.43 8.03
N THR A 149 -3.38 -38.75 8.06
CA THR A 149 -2.25 -39.69 8.05
C THR A 149 -1.50 -39.62 6.72
N LYS A 150 -2.22 -39.71 5.59
CA LYS A 150 -1.61 -39.63 4.24
C LYS A 150 -0.98 -38.26 3.97
N ALA A 151 -1.63 -37.19 4.44
CA ALA A 151 -1.09 -35.84 4.35
C ALA A 151 0.18 -35.70 5.19
N ALA A 152 0.21 -36.25 6.41
CA ALA A 152 1.40 -36.28 7.25
C ALA A 152 2.55 -37.07 6.60
N ASP A 153 2.26 -38.21 5.96
CA ASP A 153 3.28 -39.00 5.25
C ASP A 153 3.85 -38.26 4.03
N VAL A 154 2.99 -37.62 3.23
CA VAL A 154 3.43 -36.80 2.09
C VAL A 154 4.21 -35.58 2.56
N ILE A 155 3.75 -34.88 3.59
CA ILE A 155 4.48 -33.76 4.20
C ILE A 155 5.83 -34.23 4.76
N GLY A 156 5.87 -35.42 5.37
CA GLY A 156 7.07 -36.07 5.88
C GLY A 156 8.13 -36.27 4.79
N LEU A 157 7.73 -36.65 3.57
CA LEU A 157 8.64 -36.77 2.42
C LEU A 157 9.26 -35.43 2.00
N TYR A 158 8.55 -34.30 2.18
CA TYR A 158 9.11 -32.97 1.90
C TYR A 158 10.00 -32.44 3.03
N LEU A 159 9.66 -32.76 4.28
CA LEU A 159 10.40 -32.30 5.45
C LEU A 159 11.70 -33.09 5.67
N ASN A 160 11.71 -34.39 5.35
CA ASN A 160 12.87 -35.25 5.55
C ASN A 160 13.02 -36.24 4.37
N PRO A 161 13.43 -35.75 3.18
CA PRO A 161 13.49 -36.58 1.99
C PRO A 161 14.55 -37.69 2.13
N PRO A 162 14.26 -38.93 1.73
CA PRO A 162 15.25 -40.01 1.78
C PRO A 162 16.45 -39.71 0.88
N ALA A 163 17.67 -40.05 1.34
CA ALA A 163 18.87 -39.92 0.53
C ALA A 163 18.76 -40.78 -0.75
N HIS A 164 19.08 -40.17 -1.90
CA HIS A 164 18.98 -40.77 -3.25
C HIS A 164 17.54 -41.09 -3.73
N ALA A 165 16.50 -40.49 -3.16
CA ALA A 165 15.13 -40.62 -3.67
C ALA A 165 14.72 -39.43 -4.55
N ALA A 166 13.94 -39.71 -5.61
CA ALA A 166 13.27 -38.71 -6.41
C ALA A 166 11.75 -38.81 -6.16
N VAL A 167 11.13 -37.70 -5.75
CA VAL A 167 9.67 -37.63 -5.53
C VAL A 167 9.02 -37.07 -6.79
N PHE A 168 8.14 -37.86 -7.41
CA PHE A 168 7.35 -37.43 -8.56
C PHE A 168 5.92 -37.12 -8.13
N CYS A 169 5.46 -35.91 -8.40
CA CYS A 169 4.07 -35.51 -8.21
C CYS A 169 3.41 -35.39 -9.58
N VAL A 170 2.33 -36.14 -9.80
CA VAL A 170 1.54 -36.11 -11.03
C VAL A 170 0.14 -35.61 -10.67
N ASP A 171 -0.20 -34.41 -11.14
CA ASP A 171 -1.54 -33.81 -11.00
C ASP A 171 -2.24 -33.85 -12.35
N GLU A 172 -3.29 -34.67 -12.47
CA GLU A 172 -4.06 -34.78 -13.71
C GLU A 172 -5.12 -33.66 -13.76
N LYS A 173 -4.83 -32.61 -14.54
CA LYS A 173 -5.81 -31.56 -14.86
C LYS A 173 -6.55 -31.88 -16.16
N THR A 174 -7.71 -32.51 -16.04
CA THR A 174 -8.57 -32.97 -17.15
C THR A 174 -9.17 -31.86 -18.04
N ALA A 175 -8.90 -30.57 -17.80
CA ALA A 175 -9.49 -29.44 -18.54
C ALA A 175 -8.49 -28.45 -19.15
N ILE A 176 -7.19 -28.77 -19.17
CA ILE A 176 -6.17 -27.92 -19.82
C ILE A 176 -5.57 -28.70 -20.99
N GLN A 177 -5.87 -28.26 -22.21
CA GLN A 177 -5.13 -28.71 -23.39
C GLN A 177 -3.73 -28.10 -23.33
N THR A 178 -2.70 -28.95 -23.37
CA THR A 178 -1.30 -28.53 -23.41
C THR A 178 -1.04 -27.77 -24.70
N LEU A 179 -0.99 -26.44 -24.65
CA LEU A 179 -0.46 -25.63 -25.74
C LEU A 179 1.07 -25.75 -25.74
N ASP A 180 1.62 -25.90 -26.93
CA ASP A 180 3.06 -26.02 -27.17
C ASP A 180 3.85 -24.84 -26.57
N ARG A 181 5.09 -25.09 -26.17
CA ARG A 181 5.92 -24.17 -25.37
C ARG A 181 6.04 -22.80 -26.05
N LYS A 182 5.68 -21.73 -25.33
CA LYS A 182 5.87 -20.34 -25.79
C LYS A 182 7.33 -19.84 -25.67
N ASP A 183 8.17 -20.57 -24.96
CA ASP A 183 9.62 -20.29 -24.86
C ASP A 183 10.42 -21.40 -25.54
N ARG A 184 11.08 -21.06 -26.66
CA ARG A 184 12.25 -21.80 -27.14
C ARG A 184 13.28 -21.81 -26.01
N GLN A 185 13.88 -22.98 -25.77
CA GLN A 185 15.01 -23.14 -24.85
C GLN A 185 15.96 -21.95 -24.97
N LEU A 186 16.02 -21.13 -23.92
CA LEU A 186 17.07 -20.14 -23.78
C LEU A 186 18.39 -20.92 -23.76
N PRO A 187 19.38 -20.59 -24.60
CA PRO A 187 20.71 -21.13 -24.39
C PRO A 187 21.16 -20.68 -23.00
N GLN A 188 21.86 -21.57 -22.29
CA GLN A 188 22.55 -21.21 -21.05
C GLN A 188 23.29 -19.90 -21.31
N SER A 189 22.96 -18.85 -20.56
CA SER A 189 23.78 -17.64 -20.58
C SER A 189 25.19 -18.08 -20.19
N PRO A 190 26.24 -17.69 -20.93
CA PRO A 190 27.59 -17.97 -20.49
C PRO A 190 27.69 -17.41 -19.08
N ALA A 191 28.15 -18.24 -18.15
CA ALA A 191 28.51 -17.82 -16.81
C ALA A 191 29.26 -16.50 -16.97
N ALA A 192 28.62 -15.40 -16.56
CA ALA A 192 29.34 -14.16 -16.39
C ALA A 192 30.39 -14.50 -15.35
N SER A 193 31.61 -14.61 -15.84
CA SER A 193 32.82 -14.73 -15.06
C SER A 193 32.64 -13.87 -13.82
N ALA A 194 32.70 -14.51 -12.65
CA ALA A 194 32.97 -13.82 -11.42
C ALA A 194 34.07 -12.81 -11.74
N SER A 195 33.76 -11.51 -11.64
CA SER A 195 34.84 -10.54 -11.57
C SER A 195 35.75 -11.01 -10.44
N PRO A 196 37.07 -11.09 -10.68
CA PRO A 196 37.99 -11.58 -9.67
C PRO A 196 37.73 -10.77 -8.39
N ALA A 197 37.52 -11.48 -7.29
CA ALA A 197 37.45 -10.89 -5.98
C ALA A 197 38.59 -9.88 -5.87
N GLU A 198 38.25 -8.59 -5.79
CA GLU A 198 39.21 -7.57 -5.42
C GLU A 198 39.89 -8.01 -4.12
N PRO A 199 41.21 -7.81 -3.99
CA PRO A 199 42.01 -8.43 -2.94
C PRO A 199 41.40 -8.16 -1.56
N GLY A 200 41.20 -9.26 -0.83
CA GLY A 200 40.45 -9.39 0.43
C GLY A 200 40.30 -8.12 1.25
N LEU A 201 39.10 -7.53 1.19
CA LEU A 201 38.64 -6.61 2.21
C LEU A 201 38.69 -7.36 3.55
N VAL A 202 39.52 -6.90 4.48
CA VAL A 202 39.59 -7.49 5.82
C VAL A 202 38.27 -7.18 6.52
N MET A 203 37.35 -8.14 6.49
CA MET A 203 36.07 -8.05 7.20
C MET A 203 36.36 -8.08 8.69
N THR A 204 36.29 -6.91 9.32
CA THR A 204 36.43 -6.78 10.76
C THR A 204 35.05 -6.94 11.40
N GLN A 205 34.97 -7.84 12.38
CA GLN A 205 33.81 -7.93 13.26
C GLN A 205 34.03 -7.00 14.45
N ALA A 206 33.12 -6.04 14.63
CA ALA A 206 33.12 -5.12 15.75
C ALA A 206 31.86 -5.28 16.59
N GLN A 207 32.03 -5.40 17.91
CA GLN A 207 30.92 -5.46 18.86
C GLN A 207 30.83 -4.14 19.64
N HIS A 208 29.61 -3.60 19.73
CA HIS A 208 29.30 -2.37 20.44
C HIS A 208 28.12 -2.58 21.39
N GLU A 209 28.11 -1.82 22.48
CA GLU A 209 26.94 -1.70 23.35
C GLU A 209 26.24 -0.36 23.13
N LEU A 210 24.93 -0.41 22.91
CA LEU A 210 24.08 0.77 22.81
C LEU A 210 23.15 0.82 24.03
N ARG A 211 23.28 1.90 24.81
CA ARG A 211 22.29 2.27 25.82
C ARG A 211 21.01 2.74 25.14
N VAL A 212 19.86 2.38 25.72
CA VAL A 212 18.53 2.78 25.24
C VAL A 212 17.72 3.42 26.36
N VAL A 213 16.83 4.33 26.00
CA VAL A 213 15.87 4.92 26.95
C VAL A 213 14.79 3.88 27.26
N ALA A 214 14.79 3.33 28.48
CA ALA A 214 13.77 2.36 28.91
C ALA A 214 12.36 3.01 29.05
N PRO A 215 11.29 2.21 28.92
CA PRO A 215 11.29 0.81 28.48
C PRO A 215 11.62 0.70 26.99
N PHE A 216 12.28 -0.40 26.61
CA PHE A 216 12.60 -0.72 25.22
C PHE A 216 12.27 -2.18 24.91
N ARG A 217 11.67 -2.42 23.74
CA ARG A 217 11.33 -3.73 23.19
C ARG A 217 11.78 -3.81 21.74
N LEU A 218 12.90 -4.51 21.52
CA LEU A 218 13.49 -4.67 20.18
C LEU A 218 12.52 -5.40 19.23
N ASP A 219 11.91 -6.48 19.68
CA ASP A 219 10.97 -7.29 18.91
C ASP A 219 9.75 -6.48 18.43
N LEU A 220 9.17 -5.63 19.28
CA LEU A 220 8.06 -4.75 18.89
C LEU A 220 8.52 -3.63 17.94
N THR A 221 9.67 -3.01 18.23
CA THR A 221 10.23 -1.93 17.39
C THR A 221 10.56 -2.43 15.98
N VAL A 222 11.18 -3.61 15.87
CA VAL A 222 11.49 -4.27 14.60
C VAL A 222 10.22 -4.74 13.91
N SER A 223 9.22 -5.25 14.63
CA SER A 223 7.92 -5.59 14.05
C SER A 223 7.23 -4.37 13.45
N ALA A 224 7.31 -3.22 14.11
CA ALA A 224 6.81 -1.95 13.58
C ALA A 224 7.62 -1.45 12.37
N LEU A 225 8.93 -1.72 12.31
CA LEU A 225 9.81 -1.38 11.18
C LEU A 225 9.47 -2.23 9.96
N ARG A 226 9.56 -3.57 10.10
CA ARG A 226 9.43 -4.52 8.98
C ARG A 226 8.00 -4.79 8.55
N ARG A 227 7.02 -4.55 9.44
CA ARG A 227 5.57 -4.80 9.31
C ARG A 227 5.17 -6.28 9.20
N LEU A 228 5.78 -7.07 8.33
CA LEU A 228 5.48 -8.50 8.18
C LEU A 228 6.75 -9.33 8.34
N SER A 229 6.61 -10.55 8.85
CA SER A 229 7.69 -11.55 8.97
C SER A 229 8.30 -11.97 7.62
N THR A 230 7.62 -11.70 6.50
CA THR A 230 8.11 -11.95 5.13
C THR A 230 8.97 -10.82 4.56
N ASN A 231 9.30 -9.79 5.35
CA ASN A 231 10.22 -8.75 4.94
C ASN A 231 11.65 -9.32 4.79
N MET A 232 12.26 -9.09 3.62
CA MET A 232 13.56 -9.65 3.25
C MET A 232 14.75 -8.76 3.61
N VAL A 233 14.49 -7.51 4.02
CA VAL A 233 15.52 -6.51 4.36
C VAL A 233 15.67 -6.38 5.87
N ASP A 234 14.54 -6.37 6.59
CA ASP A 234 14.49 -6.30 8.05
C ASP A 234 14.13 -7.67 8.62
N VAL A 235 15.15 -8.43 9.03
CA VAL A 235 15.01 -9.80 9.51
C VAL A 235 14.99 -9.83 11.03
N LEU A 236 14.06 -10.57 11.65
CA LEU A 236 14.10 -10.89 13.08
C LEU A 236 14.30 -12.40 13.21
N THR A 237 15.41 -12.86 13.78
CA THR A 237 15.70 -14.29 13.91
C THR A 237 14.83 -14.95 14.99
N PRO A 238 14.75 -16.30 15.03
CA PRO A 238 14.10 -17.03 16.13
C PRO A 238 14.66 -16.67 17.51
N GLU A 239 15.95 -16.33 17.59
CA GLU A 239 16.66 -15.89 18.80
C GLU A 239 16.36 -14.42 19.16
N ARG A 240 15.43 -13.78 18.43
CA ARG A 240 15.02 -12.37 18.57
C ARG A 240 16.13 -11.37 18.30
N GLU A 241 17.01 -11.70 17.37
CA GLU A 241 18.05 -10.80 16.89
C GLU A 241 17.55 -10.09 15.64
N TYR A 242 17.73 -8.77 15.58
CA TYR A 242 17.46 -7.99 14.39
C TYR A 242 18.67 -8.03 13.47
N VAL A 243 18.47 -8.46 12.23
CA VAL A 243 19.52 -8.59 11.22
C VAL A 243 19.16 -7.77 9.99
N ARG A 244 20.13 -7.02 9.47
CA ARG A 244 19.97 -6.19 8.27
C ARG A 244 21.31 -5.91 7.59
N VAL A 245 21.28 -5.75 6.27
CA VAL A 245 22.41 -5.23 5.48
C VAL A 245 22.20 -3.73 5.23
N LEU A 246 23.20 -2.92 5.57
CA LEU A 246 23.24 -1.48 5.30
C LEU A 246 24.34 -1.16 4.28
N GLY A 247 24.22 -0.02 3.60
CA GLY A 247 25.28 0.46 2.72
C GLY A 247 26.37 1.16 3.52
N GLY A 248 27.61 0.70 3.42
CA GLY A 248 28.80 1.50 3.70
C GLY A 248 29.22 2.34 2.50
N ALA A 249 30.21 3.19 2.69
CA ALA A 249 30.79 4.00 1.62
C ALA A 249 31.55 3.14 0.59
N HIS A 250 32.11 2.01 1.04
CA HIS A 250 32.93 1.12 0.20
C HIS A 250 32.26 -0.25 0.01
N ALA A 251 31.71 -0.81 1.08
CA ALA A 251 31.15 -2.17 1.10
C ALA A 251 29.84 -2.25 1.91
N PRO A 252 29.01 -3.29 1.72
CA PRO A 252 27.88 -3.54 2.61
C PRO A 252 28.36 -3.85 4.03
N VAL A 253 27.62 -3.37 5.03
CA VAL A 253 27.84 -3.68 6.45
C VAL A 253 26.69 -4.57 6.93
N PHE A 254 27.03 -5.73 7.46
CA PHE A 254 26.08 -6.65 8.07
C PHE A 254 25.87 -6.26 9.53
N VAL A 255 24.62 -6.02 9.90
CA VAL A 255 24.24 -5.57 11.23
C VAL A 255 23.44 -6.66 11.91
N ARG A 256 23.84 -7.02 13.12
CA ARG A 256 23.09 -7.87 14.04
C ARG A 256 22.90 -7.13 15.36
N VAL A 257 21.65 -7.02 15.82
CA VAL A 257 21.30 -6.34 17.08
C VAL A 257 20.54 -7.30 17.97
N LYS A 258 20.99 -7.44 19.21
CA LYS A 258 20.33 -8.23 20.25
C LYS A 258 20.02 -7.35 21.45
N GLN A 259 18.84 -7.52 22.04
CA GLN A 259 18.54 -6.87 23.32
C GLN A 259 19.08 -7.74 24.47
N SER A 260 20.24 -7.35 24.98
CA SER A 260 20.97 -8.09 26.03
C SER A 260 20.49 -7.75 27.44
N GLY A 261 19.71 -6.67 27.60
CA GLY A 261 19.05 -6.30 28.86
C GLY A 261 17.94 -5.27 28.65
N PRO A 262 17.29 -4.80 29.74
CA PRO A 262 16.21 -3.82 29.65
C PRO A 262 16.62 -2.47 29.02
N GLU A 263 17.90 -2.11 29.15
CA GLU A 263 18.47 -0.82 28.75
C GLU A 263 19.69 -0.95 27.82
N VAL A 264 19.99 -2.16 27.34
CA VAL A 264 21.21 -2.43 26.56
C VAL A 264 20.88 -3.25 25.33
N LEU A 265 21.36 -2.77 24.18
CA LEU A 265 21.46 -3.54 22.94
C LEU A 265 22.92 -3.86 22.66
N THR A 266 23.21 -5.12 22.35
CA THR A 266 24.49 -5.53 21.75
C THR A 266 24.35 -5.44 20.24
N VAL A 267 25.23 -4.68 19.60
CA VAL A 267 25.31 -4.51 18.15
C VAL A 267 26.59 -5.14 17.65
N VAL A 268 26.49 -6.07 16.73
CA VAL A 268 27.61 -6.66 16.01
C VAL A 268 27.56 -6.17 14.58
N LEU A 269 28.68 -5.63 14.12
CA LEU A 269 28.89 -5.12 12.77
C LEU A 269 29.96 -5.96 12.10
N ASP A 270 29.65 -6.55 10.95
CA ASP A 270 30.64 -7.20 10.09
C ASP A 270 30.80 -6.37 8.82
N GLY A 271 31.99 -5.84 8.57
CA GLY A 271 32.28 -4.96 7.45
C GLY A 271 33.65 -4.30 7.54
N ASP A 272 33.93 -3.37 6.63
CA ASP A 272 35.07 -2.46 6.74
C ASP A 272 34.94 -1.57 7.98
N ALA A 273 36.04 -1.33 8.68
CA ALA A 273 36.05 -0.58 9.94
C ALA A 273 35.54 0.87 9.79
N GLY A 274 35.87 1.54 8.67
CA GLY A 274 35.42 2.89 8.38
C GLY A 274 33.92 2.94 8.09
N ASP A 275 33.42 1.96 7.33
CA ASP A 275 31.98 1.82 7.05
C ASP A 275 31.17 1.47 8.31
N CYS A 276 31.70 0.57 9.15
CA CYS A 276 31.09 0.22 10.45
C CYS A 276 30.92 1.44 11.36
N ALA A 277 31.92 2.34 11.40
CA ALA A 277 31.86 3.56 12.21
C ALA A 277 30.72 4.51 11.77
N GLN A 278 30.41 4.56 10.47
CA GLN A 278 29.31 5.38 9.93
C GLN A 278 27.92 4.76 10.16
N VAL A 279 27.86 3.43 10.27
CA VAL A 279 26.61 2.68 10.44
C VAL A 279 26.09 2.71 11.88
N LEU A 280 26.95 2.80 12.89
CA LEU A 280 26.50 2.76 14.28
C LEU A 280 25.53 3.90 14.67
N PRO A 281 25.79 5.19 14.33
CA PRO A 281 24.81 6.26 14.52
C PRO A 281 23.51 5.98 13.77
N LEU A 282 23.59 5.44 12.55
CA LEU A 282 22.41 5.08 11.76
C LEU A 282 21.54 4.04 12.46
N ILE A 283 22.12 3.04 13.13
CA ILE A 283 21.36 2.03 13.89
C ILE A 283 20.64 2.65 15.10
N ARG A 284 21.35 3.50 15.87
CA ARG A 284 20.74 4.26 16.99
C ARG A 284 19.52 5.03 16.50
N ARG A 285 19.70 5.68 15.35
CA ARG A 285 18.68 6.43 14.65
C ARG A 285 17.51 5.52 14.25
N MET A 286 17.75 4.46 13.48
CA MET A 286 16.74 3.51 12.99
C MET A 286 15.86 2.92 14.09
N LEU A 287 16.46 2.53 15.22
CA LEU A 287 15.77 1.88 16.32
C LEU A 287 15.15 2.87 17.33
N GLY A 288 15.38 4.17 17.16
CA GLY A 288 14.83 5.21 18.03
C GLY A 288 15.27 5.06 19.49
N VAL A 289 16.50 4.58 19.72
CA VAL A 289 16.98 4.19 21.06
C VAL A 289 16.99 5.35 22.06
N ASP A 290 17.19 6.57 21.55
CA ASP A 290 17.28 7.80 22.34
C ASP A 290 15.93 8.48 22.54
N CYS A 291 14.84 7.94 21.99
CA CYS A 291 13.52 8.59 22.01
C CYS A 291 12.84 8.43 23.38
N ASP A 292 12.66 9.54 24.12
CA ASP A 292 11.86 9.56 25.34
C ASP A 292 10.36 9.62 25.01
N LEU A 293 9.62 8.62 25.47
CA LEU A 293 8.18 8.47 25.27
C LEU A 293 7.37 8.69 26.56
N THR A 294 7.98 9.29 27.59
CA THR A 294 7.32 9.51 28.88
C THR A 294 6.03 10.33 28.73
N HIS A 295 6.01 11.36 27.88
CA HIS A 295 4.80 12.14 27.63
C HIS A 295 3.69 11.28 27.01
N PHE A 296 3.98 10.54 25.94
CA PHE A 296 3.04 9.63 25.30
C PHE A 296 2.49 8.61 26.29
N ASN A 297 3.36 7.96 27.06
CA ASN A 297 2.98 6.92 28.03
C ASN A 297 2.03 7.48 29.10
N ARG A 298 2.29 8.68 29.63
CA ARG A 298 1.37 9.35 30.58
C ARG A 298 0.05 9.75 29.92
N ALA A 299 0.10 10.25 28.69
CA ALA A 299 -1.09 10.67 27.96
C ALA A 299 -1.99 9.49 27.59
N ALA A 300 -1.41 8.41 27.06
CA ALA A 300 -2.13 7.21 26.65
C ALA A 300 -2.89 6.55 27.81
N LYS A 301 -2.33 6.55 29.02
CA LYS A 301 -3.00 6.03 30.24
C LYS A 301 -4.30 6.76 30.60
N ARG A 302 -4.46 8.01 30.17
CA ARG A 302 -5.68 8.82 30.40
C ARG A 302 -6.78 8.55 29.38
N ILE A 303 -6.49 7.81 28.31
CA ILE A 303 -7.42 7.50 27.24
C ILE A 303 -7.87 6.05 27.41
N SER A 304 -9.12 5.85 27.85
CA SER A 304 -9.64 4.55 28.30
C SER A 304 -9.43 3.39 27.32
N TRP A 305 -9.71 3.60 26.03
CA TRP A 305 -9.55 2.56 25.00
C TRP A 305 -8.08 2.35 24.59
N LEU A 306 -7.22 3.37 24.75
CA LEU A 306 -5.82 3.31 24.34
C LEU A 306 -4.92 2.74 25.44
N ALA A 307 -5.25 2.95 26.71
CA ALA A 307 -4.43 2.53 27.85
C ALA A 307 -4.09 1.02 27.82
N PRO A 308 -5.05 0.09 27.59
CA PRO A 308 -4.71 -1.34 27.52
C PRO A 308 -3.78 -1.67 26.35
N LEU A 309 -3.89 -0.96 25.22
CA LEU A 309 -3.01 -1.15 24.08
C LEU A 309 -1.61 -0.58 24.37
N ALA A 310 -1.52 0.57 25.00
CA ALA A 310 -0.25 1.20 25.38
C ALA A 310 0.53 0.34 26.39
N ASP A 311 -0.16 -0.32 27.33
CA ASP A 311 0.48 -1.22 28.28
C ASP A 311 1.00 -2.50 27.59
N ARG A 312 0.21 -3.12 26.70
CA ARG A 312 0.67 -4.30 25.93
C ARG A 312 1.85 -3.99 25.02
N MET A 313 1.85 -2.82 24.37
CA MET A 313 2.88 -2.41 23.43
C MET A 313 4.02 -1.62 24.09
N ARG A 314 4.05 -1.58 25.43
CA ARG A 314 5.02 -0.79 26.19
C ARG A 314 6.46 -1.17 25.80
N GLY A 315 7.25 -0.15 25.46
CA GLY A 315 8.64 -0.30 25.05
C GLY A 315 8.88 -0.26 23.54
N VAL A 316 7.83 -0.21 22.71
CA VAL A 316 8.01 0.12 21.29
C VAL A 316 8.60 1.53 21.15
N LYS A 317 9.67 1.67 20.37
CA LYS A 317 10.19 2.96 19.90
C LYS A 317 9.69 3.27 18.50
N PRO A 318 9.72 4.52 18.02
CA PRO A 318 9.36 4.84 16.65
C PRO A 318 10.51 4.46 15.70
N PRO A 319 10.43 3.32 14.98
CA PRO A 319 11.47 2.99 14.04
C PRO A 319 11.44 3.92 12.84
N ARG A 320 12.63 4.15 12.27
CA ARG A 320 12.79 4.84 10.99
C ARG A 320 13.55 4.01 9.97
N TYR A 321 13.22 4.24 8.71
CA TYR A 321 14.02 3.72 7.59
C TYR A 321 15.39 4.40 7.57
N PRO A 322 16.45 3.70 7.11
CA PRO A 322 17.81 4.24 7.15
C PRO A 322 18.05 5.41 6.20
N THR A 323 17.26 5.54 5.13
CA THR A 323 17.42 6.60 4.13
C THR A 323 16.08 7.22 3.76
N LEU A 324 16.11 8.50 3.39
CA LEU A 324 14.96 9.18 2.78
C LEU A 324 14.43 8.45 1.53
N TRP A 325 15.33 7.88 0.70
CA TRP A 325 14.94 7.07 -0.45
C TRP A 325 14.06 5.89 -0.05
N GLU A 326 14.53 5.06 0.88
CA GLU A 326 13.79 3.89 1.34
C GLU A 326 12.45 4.28 1.99
N ALA A 327 12.43 5.39 2.74
CA ALA A 327 11.19 5.92 3.30
C ALA A 327 10.19 6.30 2.20
N CYS A 328 10.64 6.95 1.13
CA CYS A 328 9.80 7.31 -0.01
C CYS A 328 9.29 6.08 -0.75
N VAL A 329 10.15 5.10 -1.05
CA VAL A 329 9.73 3.86 -1.71
C VAL A 329 8.68 3.13 -0.87
N ASN A 330 8.93 2.97 0.43
CA ASN A 330 7.97 2.37 1.35
C ASN A 330 6.64 3.13 1.42
N ALA A 331 6.65 4.46 1.39
CA ALA A 331 5.42 5.25 1.43
C ALA A 331 4.63 5.13 0.11
N ILE A 332 5.30 5.18 -1.05
CA ILE A 332 4.69 5.15 -2.38
C ILE A 332 4.14 3.76 -2.73
N VAL A 333 4.90 2.68 -2.47
CA VAL A 333 4.46 1.31 -2.73
C VAL A 333 3.16 0.99 -1.96
N PHE A 334 3.05 1.47 -0.72
CA PHE A 334 1.92 1.20 0.17
C PHE A 334 0.69 2.12 -0.07
N GLN A 335 0.75 3.07 -1.01
CA GLN A 335 -0.42 3.90 -1.35
C GLN A 335 -1.60 3.05 -1.84
N GLN A 336 -2.79 3.28 -1.27
CA GLN A 336 -4.08 2.77 -1.76
C GLN A 336 -4.17 1.24 -1.95
N VAL A 337 -3.37 0.47 -1.21
CA VAL A 337 -3.38 -1.00 -1.26
C VAL A 337 -3.35 -1.60 0.15
N SER A 338 -3.61 -2.91 0.26
CA SER A 338 -3.48 -3.61 1.55
C SER A 338 -2.00 -3.80 1.94
N LEU A 339 -1.74 -4.01 3.23
CA LEU A 339 -0.41 -4.32 3.76
C LEU A 339 0.23 -5.51 3.00
N PHE A 340 -0.50 -6.61 2.85
CA PHE A 340 0.00 -7.81 2.15
C PHE A 340 0.27 -7.57 0.66
N ALA A 341 -0.61 -6.84 -0.04
CA ALA A 341 -0.41 -6.54 -1.45
C ALA A 341 0.83 -5.66 -1.65
N ALA A 342 1.01 -4.65 -0.80
CA ALA A 342 2.20 -3.81 -0.82
C ALA A 342 3.47 -4.58 -0.49
N SER A 343 3.46 -5.45 0.53
CA SER A 343 4.60 -6.30 0.87
C SER A 343 4.95 -7.26 -0.27
N ALA A 344 3.97 -7.84 -0.96
CA ALA A 344 4.23 -8.68 -2.13
C ALA A 344 4.83 -7.89 -3.32
N ILE A 345 4.40 -6.64 -3.54
CA ILE A 345 5.01 -5.74 -4.52
C ILE A 345 6.45 -5.41 -4.12
N MET A 346 6.68 -5.06 -2.85
CA MET A 346 8.01 -4.75 -2.33
C MET A 346 8.95 -5.95 -2.50
N ARG A 347 8.48 -7.18 -2.20
CA ARG A 347 9.24 -8.41 -2.39
C ARG A 347 9.72 -8.57 -3.84
N ARG A 348 8.80 -8.42 -4.80
CA ARG A 348 9.14 -8.51 -6.24
C ARG A 348 10.09 -7.39 -6.66
N LEU A 349 9.93 -6.19 -6.11
CA LEU A 349 10.84 -5.07 -6.35
C LEU A 349 12.26 -5.39 -5.88
N LEU A 350 12.40 -5.92 -4.67
CA LEU A 350 13.70 -6.32 -4.12
C LEU A 350 14.35 -7.42 -4.96
N ILE A 351 13.61 -8.49 -5.29
CA ILE A 351 14.15 -9.59 -6.12
C ILE A 351 14.60 -9.11 -7.51
N ALA A 352 13.92 -8.11 -8.07
CA ALA A 352 14.26 -7.59 -9.38
C ALA A 352 15.44 -6.61 -9.37
N LEU A 353 15.78 -6.01 -8.23
CA LEU A 353 16.72 -4.87 -8.14
C LEU A 353 17.88 -5.07 -7.16
N ALA A 354 17.81 -6.07 -6.28
CA ALA A 354 18.80 -6.31 -5.25
C ALA A 354 19.33 -7.75 -5.38
N GLU A 355 20.65 -7.85 -5.29
CA GLU A 355 21.34 -9.13 -5.21
C GLU A 355 21.31 -9.64 -3.75
N PRO A 356 21.07 -10.95 -3.54
CA PRO A 356 21.12 -11.54 -2.21
C PRO A 356 22.56 -11.66 -1.70
N PHE A 357 22.71 -11.49 -0.39
CA PHE A 357 23.94 -11.78 0.35
C PHE A 357 23.73 -13.01 1.22
N GLU A 358 24.66 -13.95 1.18
CA GLU A 358 24.72 -15.05 2.14
C GLU A 358 25.64 -14.66 3.29
N HIS A 359 25.10 -14.53 4.50
CA HIS A 359 25.87 -14.18 5.69
C HIS A 359 25.41 -14.97 6.90
N GLN A 360 26.33 -15.74 7.50
CA GLN A 360 26.07 -16.54 8.71
C GLN A 360 24.81 -17.43 8.59
N GLY A 361 24.62 -18.06 7.41
CA GLY A 361 23.49 -18.95 7.13
C GLY A 361 22.16 -18.25 6.85
N LEU A 362 22.16 -16.92 6.65
CA LEU A 362 20.99 -16.14 6.28
C LEU A 362 21.17 -15.53 4.88
N THR A 363 20.15 -15.68 4.04
CA THR A 363 20.00 -14.92 2.80
C THR A 363 19.41 -13.55 3.12
N LEU A 364 20.20 -12.49 2.95
CA LEU A 364 19.84 -11.11 3.26
C LEU A 364 19.80 -10.24 2.01
N TYR A 365 18.94 -9.22 2.01
CA TYR A 365 18.84 -8.28 0.90
C TYR A 365 19.15 -6.87 1.38
N LYS A 366 20.10 -6.20 0.73
CA LYS A 366 20.28 -4.76 0.87
C LYS A 366 19.14 -4.04 0.15
N PHE A 367 18.59 -3.00 0.75
CA PHE A 367 17.57 -2.19 0.08
C PHE A 367 18.20 -1.50 -1.16
N PRO A 368 17.58 -1.58 -2.36
CA PRO A 368 18.16 -1.05 -3.59
C PRO A 368 18.28 0.48 -3.49
N GLY A 369 19.44 1.00 -3.89
CA GLY A 369 19.65 2.43 -3.97
C GLY A 369 18.86 3.07 -5.11
N VAL A 370 18.98 4.38 -5.21
CA VAL A 370 18.26 5.19 -6.21
C VAL A 370 18.73 4.86 -7.63
N GLU A 371 20.03 4.59 -7.79
CA GLU A 371 20.70 4.27 -9.04
C GLU A 371 20.06 3.08 -9.75
N ARG A 372 19.77 1.99 -9.02
CA ARG A 372 19.17 0.78 -9.59
C ARG A 372 17.77 1.03 -10.18
N VAL A 373 17.01 1.96 -9.62
CA VAL A 373 15.68 2.32 -10.14
C VAL A 373 15.77 3.28 -11.33
N LEU A 374 16.79 4.14 -11.38
CA LEU A 374 17.01 5.07 -12.49
C LEU A 374 17.61 4.37 -13.72
N GLU A 375 18.50 3.40 -13.52
CA GLU A 375 19.09 2.56 -14.57
C GLU A 375 18.07 1.58 -15.19
N GLY A 376 17.05 1.21 -14.43
CA GLY A 376 15.99 0.32 -14.89
C GLY A 376 15.18 0.92 -16.06
N ASN A 377 15.33 0.34 -17.24
CA ASN A 377 14.37 0.53 -18.35
C ASN A 377 12.96 0.22 -17.81
N GLY A 378 11.98 1.07 -18.10
CA GLY A 378 10.67 1.16 -17.40
C GLY A 378 9.81 -0.12 -17.31
N ASP A 379 10.29 -1.25 -17.83
CA ASP A 379 9.71 -2.58 -17.78
C ASP A 379 9.88 -3.29 -16.43
N ILE A 380 10.98 -3.07 -15.71
CA ILE A 380 11.19 -3.69 -14.37
C ILE A 380 10.06 -3.29 -13.42
N ALA A 381 9.68 -2.01 -13.44
CA ALA A 381 8.64 -1.50 -12.57
C ALA A 381 7.23 -2.02 -12.94
N ARG A 382 6.99 -2.39 -14.22
CA ARG A 382 5.75 -3.05 -14.65
C ARG A 382 5.72 -4.52 -14.23
N ALA A 383 6.84 -5.23 -14.34
CA ALA A 383 6.96 -6.65 -13.99
C ALA A 383 6.69 -6.92 -12.49
N VAL A 384 7.05 -5.99 -11.61
CA VAL A 384 6.86 -6.12 -10.15
C VAL A 384 5.44 -5.80 -9.67
N GLY A 385 4.56 -5.34 -10.57
CA GLY A 385 3.16 -5.03 -10.29
C GLY A 385 2.91 -3.63 -9.72
N LEU A 386 3.83 -2.67 -9.95
CA LEU A 386 3.58 -1.26 -9.66
C LEU A 386 2.75 -0.61 -10.77
N SER A 387 1.90 0.35 -10.39
CA SER A 387 1.18 1.16 -11.38
C SER A 387 2.12 2.17 -12.04
N ALA A 388 1.86 2.52 -13.31
CA ALA A 388 2.66 3.50 -14.04
C ALA A 388 2.84 4.83 -13.27
N ASN A 389 1.79 5.28 -12.56
CA ASN A 389 1.85 6.49 -11.74
C ASN A 389 2.82 6.35 -10.55
N LYS A 390 2.86 5.19 -9.90
CA LYS A 390 3.81 4.94 -8.81
C LYS A 390 5.24 4.87 -9.34
N CYS A 391 5.47 4.21 -10.46
CA CYS A 391 6.78 4.16 -11.11
C CYS A 391 7.28 5.57 -11.47
N ALA A 392 6.42 6.39 -12.09
CA ALA A 392 6.76 7.78 -12.42
C ALA A 392 7.00 8.63 -11.16
N THR A 393 6.35 8.34 -10.04
CA THR A 393 6.59 9.05 -8.78
C THR A 393 7.92 8.65 -8.15
N LEU A 394 8.24 7.34 -8.13
CA LEU A 394 9.54 6.85 -7.66
C LEU A 394 10.70 7.43 -8.48
N ARG A 395 10.54 7.50 -9.81
CA ARG A 395 11.52 8.12 -10.69
C ARG A 395 11.73 9.60 -10.36
N ARG A 396 10.66 10.39 -10.23
CA ARG A 396 10.77 11.82 -9.83
C ARG A 396 11.45 12.01 -8.48
N VAL A 397 11.16 11.14 -7.50
CA VAL A 397 11.85 11.17 -6.20
C VAL A 397 13.32 10.83 -6.38
N GLY A 398 13.63 9.81 -7.16
CA GLY A 398 15.01 9.40 -7.41
C GLY A 398 15.82 10.49 -8.11
N GLU A 399 15.26 11.12 -9.13
CA GLU A 399 15.86 12.27 -9.82
C GLU A 399 16.07 13.46 -8.87
N ALA A 400 15.10 13.76 -8.00
CA ALA A 400 15.23 14.84 -7.01
C ALA A 400 16.34 14.57 -5.99
N LEU A 401 16.48 13.32 -5.53
CA LEU A 401 17.56 12.91 -4.63
C LEU A 401 18.93 12.94 -5.32
N ALA A 402 19.02 12.36 -6.53
CA ALA A 402 20.27 12.28 -7.28
C ALA A 402 20.80 13.64 -7.73
N SER A 403 19.90 14.60 -8.02
CA SER A 403 20.27 15.98 -8.36
C SER A 403 20.53 16.88 -7.14
N GLY A 404 20.28 16.39 -5.92
CA GLY A 404 20.36 17.19 -4.70
C GLY A 404 19.18 18.16 -4.48
N ALA A 405 18.20 18.21 -5.40
CA ALA A 405 16.99 19.02 -5.27
C ALA A 405 16.11 18.64 -4.06
N LEU A 406 16.29 17.42 -3.55
CA LEU A 406 15.77 16.95 -2.28
C LEU A 406 16.88 16.18 -1.55
N HIS A 407 17.11 16.45 -0.27
CA HIS A 407 17.93 15.63 0.61
C HIS A 407 17.39 15.67 2.04
N GLU A 408 17.87 14.78 2.90
CA GLU A 408 17.29 14.54 4.23
C GLU A 408 17.45 15.76 5.15
N GLU A 409 18.61 16.41 5.12
CA GLU A 409 18.96 17.57 5.94
C GLU A 409 18.00 18.75 5.68
N MET A 410 17.63 19.01 4.43
CA MET A 410 16.63 20.05 4.09
C MET A 410 15.29 19.83 4.77
N LEU A 411 14.91 18.56 4.97
CA LEU A 411 13.68 18.22 5.64
C LEU A 411 13.86 18.32 7.15
N GLU A 412 14.98 17.83 7.70
CA GLU A 412 15.31 17.88 9.13
C GLU A 412 15.31 19.31 9.69
N GLU A 413 15.89 20.27 8.97
CA GLU A 413 15.97 21.68 9.37
C GLU A 413 14.63 22.43 9.37
N ARG A 414 13.57 21.83 8.80
CA ARG A 414 12.26 22.46 8.63
C ARG A 414 11.24 21.97 9.65
N ALA A 415 10.30 22.84 10.02
CA ALA A 415 9.10 22.40 10.73
C ALA A 415 8.30 21.39 9.89
N SER A 416 7.57 20.48 10.54
CA SER A 416 6.83 19.40 9.86
C SER A 416 5.85 19.86 8.78
N PRO A 417 5.11 20.98 8.93
CA PRO A 417 4.27 21.50 7.86
C PRO A 417 5.07 21.88 6.60
N ASP A 418 6.23 22.51 6.78
CA ASP A 418 7.08 22.99 5.68
C ASP A 418 7.81 21.83 5.00
N ALA A 419 8.34 20.88 5.77
CA ALA A 419 8.92 19.65 5.23
C ALA A 419 7.88 18.84 4.45
N ALA A 420 6.65 18.76 4.94
CA ALA A 420 5.55 18.13 4.21
C ALA A 420 5.18 18.89 2.93
N ALA A 421 5.21 20.23 2.95
CA ALA A 421 4.95 21.06 1.79
C ALA A 421 6.03 20.85 0.71
N LEU A 422 7.30 20.78 1.09
CA LEU A 422 8.42 20.50 0.20
C LEU A 422 8.27 19.13 -0.47
N LEU A 423 8.02 18.07 0.31
CA LEU A 423 7.77 16.72 -0.21
C LEU A 423 6.61 16.70 -1.23
N ARG A 424 5.55 17.48 -0.97
CA ARG A 424 4.35 17.56 -1.84
C ARG A 424 4.57 18.31 -3.15
N GLN A 425 5.70 18.99 -3.33
CA GLN A 425 6.06 19.55 -4.64
C GLN A 425 6.32 18.45 -5.67
N ILE A 426 6.73 17.25 -5.22
CA ILE A 426 6.90 16.09 -6.08
C ILE A 426 5.54 15.51 -6.43
N LYS A 427 5.16 15.60 -7.71
CA LYS A 427 3.91 15.03 -8.24
C LYS A 427 3.81 13.54 -7.86
N GLY A 428 2.69 13.16 -7.24
CA GLY A 428 2.45 11.79 -6.75
C GLY A 428 2.68 11.62 -5.24
N ILE A 429 3.29 12.60 -4.56
CA ILE A 429 3.33 12.68 -3.10
C ILE A 429 2.17 13.56 -2.61
N GLY A 430 1.15 12.91 -2.05
CA GLY A 430 0.03 13.58 -1.40
C GLY A 430 0.26 13.83 0.09
N PRO A 431 -0.69 14.49 0.79
CA PRO A 431 -0.60 14.76 2.23
C PRO A 431 -0.31 13.51 3.06
N TRP A 432 -1.02 12.41 2.79
CA TRP A 432 -0.81 11.13 3.49
C TRP A 432 0.62 10.59 3.31
N THR A 433 1.13 10.59 2.07
CA THR A 433 2.48 10.07 1.77
C THR A 433 3.56 10.91 2.43
N ALA A 434 3.44 12.24 2.39
CA ALA A 434 4.37 13.15 3.08
C ALA A 434 4.37 12.90 4.59
N THR A 435 3.20 12.77 5.22
CA THR A 435 3.11 12.44 6.65
C THR A 435 3.77 11.11 6.99
N VAL A 436 3.59 10.07 6.16
CA VAL A 436 4.24 8.77 6.39
C VAL A 436 5.76 8.85 6.23
N ILE A 437 6.27 9.63 5.26
CA ILE A 437 7.71 9.87 5.08
C ILE A 437 8.27 10.61 6.30
N LEU A 438 7.62 11.66 6.78
CA LEU A 438 8.07 12.39 7.98
C LEU A 438 8.05 11.50 9.23
N LEU A 439 7.00 10.70 9.41
CA LEU A 439 6.86 9.83 10.57
C LEU A 439 7.88 8.68 10.56
N ARG A 440 7.96 7.94 9.45
CA ARG A 440 8.75 6.69 9.35
C ARG A 440 10.12 6.86 8.68
N GLY A 441 10.40 7.99 8.04
CA GLY A 441 11.72 8.33 7.53
C GLY A 441 12.47 9.21 8.52
N LEU A 442 11.84 10.30 8.97
CA LEU A 442 12.49 11.28 9.85
C LEU A 442 12.18 11.09 11.34
N GLY A 443 11.34 10.12 11.71
CA GLY A 443 11.00 9.86 13.11
C GLY A 443 10.13 10.94 13.77
N ARG A 444 9.44 11.77 12.97
CA ARG A 444 8.66 12.91 13.49
C ARG A 444 7.37 12.47 14.17
N LEU A 445 7.28 12.65 15.49
CA LEU A 445 6.12 12.23 16.28
C LEU A 445 5.03 13.30 16.38
N ASP A 446 5.31 14.53 15.94
CA ASP A 446 4.33 15.59 15.85
C ASP A 446 3.45 15.46 14.59
N VAL A 447 3.59 14.40 13.80
CA VAL A 447 2.71 14.16 12.63
C VAL A 447 1.88 12.90 12.79
N PHE A 448 0.68 12.89 12.20
CA PHE A 448 -0.21 11.73 12.23
C PHE A 448 -1.04 11.65 10.93
N PRO A 449 -1.08 10.49 10.24
CA PRO A 449 -1.75 10.35 8.95
C PRO A 449 -3.27 10.16 9.13
N MET A 450 -4.00 11.26 9.37
CA MET A 450 -5.45 11.26 9.68
C MET A 450 -6.32 10.50 8.66
N ASN A 451 -6.03 10.63 7.37
CA ASN A 451 -6.84 10.04 6.29
C ASN A 451 -6.39 8.63 5.87
N ASP A 452 -5.69 7.92 6.76
CA ASP A 452 -5.21 6.57 6.49
C ASP A 452 -6.31 5.52 6.76
N SER A 453 -6.73 4.82 5.70
CA SER A 453 -7.76 3.77 5.80
C SER A 453 -7.35 2.59 6.70
N SER A 454 -6.05 2.34 6.88
CA SER A 454 -5.55 1.31 7.81
C SER A 454 -5.65 1.79 9.25
N VAL A 455 -5.33 3.06 9.52
CA VAL A 455 -5.52 3.70 10.83
C VAL A 455 -6.99 3.67 11.23
N ALA A 456 -7.90 4.07 10.35
CA ALA A 456 -9.34 4.03 10.62
C ALA A 456 -9.82 2.62 10.99
N ARG A 457 -9.41 1.60 10.21
CA ARG A 457 -9.75 0.18 10.50
C ARG A 457 -9.15 -0.31 11.81
N ASN A 458 -7.91 0.05 12.09
CA ASN A 458 -7.23 -0.37 13.30
C ASN A 458 -7.82 0.34 14.54
N LEU A 459 -8.25 1.59 14.41
CA LEU A 459 -8.99 2.30 15.45
C LEU A 459 -10.28 1.56 15.80
N THR A 460 -11.07 1.15 14.81
CA THR A 460 -12.28 0.33 15.05
C THR A 460 -11.95 -1.01 15.74
N LEU A 461 -10.85 -1.67 15.34
CA LEU A 461 -10.40 -2.91 15.95
C LEU A 461 -10.06 -2.74 17.44
N VAL A 462 -9.29 -1.71 17.79
CA VAL A 462 -8.79 -1.54 19.17
C VAL A 462 -9.79 -0.88 20.10
N SER A 463 -10.67 -0.03 19.57
CA SER A 463 -11.76 0.60 20.32
C SER A 463 -12.97 -0.31 20.50
N GLN A 464 -12.93 -1.54 19.98
CA GLN A 464 -14.06 -2.48 20.01
C GLN A 464 -15.35 -1.86 19.44
N ALA A 465 -15.20 -1.11 18.34
CA ALA A 465 -16.27 -0.37 17.67
C ALA A 465 -16.95 0.75 18.51
N MET A 466 -16.36 1.17 19.64
CA MET A 466 -16.77 2.39 20.33
C MET A 466 -16.49 3.61 19.45
N SER A 467 -17.35 4.64 19.53
CA SER A 467 -17.06 5.93 18.89
C SER A 467 -15.85 6.56 19.57
N VAL A 468 -14.80 6.85 18.80
CA VAL A 468 -13.57 7.50 19.27
C VAL A 468 -13.47 8.88 18.65
N ASP A 469 -13.34 9.90 19.49
CA ASP A 469 -12.91 11.23 19.05
C ASP A 469 -11.40 11.21 18.80
N VAL A 470 -11.04 11.04 17.54
CA VAL A 470 -9.63 11.01 17.10
C VAL A 470 -8.97 12.37 17.30
N ALA A 471 -9.70 13.48 17.12
CA ALA A 471 -9.12 14.82 17.29
C ALA A 471 -8.77 15.07 18.77
N ALA A 472 -9.69 14.77 19.69
CA ALA A 472 -9.44 14.87 21.13
C ALA A 472 -8.29 13.93 21.57
N THR A 473 -8.23 12.71 21.00
CA THR A 473 -7.13 11.76 21.24
C THR A 473 -5.79 12.38 20.84
N LEU A 474 -5.68 12.90 19.62
CA LEU A 474 -4.43 13.48 19.12
C LEU A 474 -4.02 14.74 19.89
N ASN A 475 -4.98 15.56 20.31
CA ASN A 475 -4.72 16.72 21.17
C ASN A 475 -4.15 16.27 22.53
N THR A 476 -4.71 15.22 23.12
CA THR A 476 -4.24 14.65 24.41
C THR A 476 -2.82 14.08 24.30
N LEU A 477 -2.48 13.47 23.16
CA LEU A 477 -1.15 12.90 22.89
C LEU A 477 -0.10 13.97 22.50
N GLY A 478 -0.55 15.19 22.18
CA GLY A 478 0.30 16.35 21.96
C GLY A 478 1.36 16.15 20.86
N ALA A 479 2.61 16.50 21.20
CA ALA A 479 3.77 16.41 20.29
C ALA A 479 4.21 14.96 19.98
N GLN A 480 3.69 13.97 20.72
CA GLN A 480 4.03 12.55 20.50
C GLN A 480 2.86 11.77 19.86
N ARG A 481 1.90 12.48 19.26
CA ARG A 481 0.71 11.90 18.62
C ARG A 481 1.00 10.85 17.54
N GLY A 482 2.14 10.93 16.86
CA GLY A 482 2.61 9.96 15.88
C GLY A 482 2.81 8.56 16.45
N MET A 483 3.06 8.43 17.76
CA MET A 483 3.14 7.12 18.42
C MET A 483 1.84 6.32 18.35
N LEU A 484 0.69 6.99 18.23
CA LEU A 484 -0.58 6.31 18.03
C LEU A 484 -0.56 5.44 16.76
N TYR A 485 0.10 5.89 15.69
CA TYR A 485 0.22 5.12 14.45
C TYR A 485 0.91 3.78 14.68
N TYR A 486 2.04 3.78 15.41
CA TYR A 486 2.80 2.57 15.69
C TYR A 486 2.04 1.60 16.60
N HIS A 487 1.30 2.10 17.58
CA HIS A 487 0.45 1.26 18.45
C HIS A 487 -0.70 0.61 17.67
N LEU A 488 -1.37 1.38 16.81
CA LEU A 488 -2.43 0.85 15.94
C LEU A 488 -1.89 -0.16 14.92
N LEU A 489 -0.70 0.07 14.37
CA LEU A 489 -0.02 -0.88 13.51
C LEU A 489 0.28 -2.17 14.28
N LEU A 490 0.90 -2.09 15.44
CA LEU A 490 1.24 -3.26 16.26
C LEU A 490 0.00 -4.05 16.69
N ALA A 491 -1.10 -3.40 17.07
CA ALA A 491 -2.36 -4.08 17.37
C ALA A 491 -2.84 -4.94 16.20
N ARG A 492 -2.72 -4.42 14.97
CA ARG A 492 -3.07 -5.16 13.75
C ARG A 492 -2.14 -6.35 13.50
N LEU A 493 -0.84 -6.19 13.81
CA LEU A 493 0.15 -7.26 13.67
C LEU A 493 -0.05 -8.35 14.73
N GLU A 494 -0.30 -7.95 15.98
CA GLU A 494 -0.67 -8.83 17.10
C GLU A 494 -1.90 -9.67 16.75
N ALA A 495 -2.99 -9.05 16.28
CA ALA A 495 -4.21 -9.73 15.85
C ALA A 495 -4.02 -10.71 14.67
N ARG A 496 -2.85 -10.70 14.03
CA ARG A 496 -2.48 -11.58 12.90
C ARG A 496 -1.34 -12.53 13.24
N GLY A 497 -0.84 -12.54 14.47
CA GLY A 497 0.30 -13.34 14.89
C GLY A 497 1.63 -12.88 14.28
N GLU A 498 1.74 -11.64 13.81
CA GLU A 498 2.95 -11.08 13.18
C GLU A 498 3.83 -10.27 14.15
N ALA A 499 3.27 -9.78 15.26
CA ALA A 499 4.04 -9.04 16.27
C ALA A 499 5.03 -9.97 16.98
N GLY A 500 6.33 -9.66 16.88
CA GLY A 500 7.42 -10.47 17.45
C GLY A 500 7.68 -11.80 16.75
N ARG A 501 6.94 -12.14 15.68
CA ARG A 501 7.10 -13.39 14.95
C ARG A 501 8.46 -13.45 14.25
N PRO A 502 9.29 -14.48 14.40
CA PRO A 502 10.52 -14.61 13.62
C PRO A 502 10.25 -14.50 12.12
N SER A 503 11.19 -13.90 11.38
CA SER A 503 11.14 -13.89 9.93
C SER A 503 11.21 -15.33 9.42
N GLY A 504 10.28 -15.70 8.53
CA GLY A 504 10.27 -17.02 7.89
C GLY A 504 11.12 -17.01 6.62
N PRO A 505 11.50 -18.20 6.10
CA PRO A 505 12.11 -18.28 4.78
C PRO A 505 11.20 -17.59 3.75
N PRO A 506 11.78 -16.99 2.69
CA PRO A 506 11.01 -16.40 1.62
C PRO A 506 10.16 -17.48 0.94
N ALA A 507 8.89 -17.61 1.35
CA ALA A 507 7.91 -18.52 0.75
C ALA A 507 7.69 -18.26 -0.74
#